data_AF-A0AB38XTF2-F1
#
_entry.id   AF-A0AB38XTF2-F1
#
_cell.length_a   1.000
_cell.length_b   1.000
_cell.length_c   1.000
_cell.angle_alpha   90.00
_cell.angle_beta   90.00
_cell.angle_gamma   90.00
#
_symmetry.space_group_name_H-M   'P 1'
#
loop_
_entity.id
_entity.type
_entity.pdbx_description
1 polymer ?
#
loop_
_entity_poly.entity_id
_entity_poly.type
_entity_poly.pdbx_seq_one_letter_code
_entity_poly.pdbx_strand_id
1 'polypeptide(L)'
;MSSGPASTSSASHRRKIVPYVVVSVVAVVIAATSWVLAFRSQPASYPVPCSLPAAGTPVSSTTLIGEHVVPPSDVHVRVYNANGKVGQATTVAEQLRQLDFVLDEQVPYGNDPIVENQDLGCFGQLRYGEQFNGHAAALHALFPCFELIHDGRPDATVDVSLGKGFKDLEVVSQVEETLSALNRGEQADLEGLSSLSSSTCS
;
A
#
# COMPACT_ATOMS: atom_id res chain seq x y z
N MET A 1 15.08 53.07 66.76
CA MET A 1 14.62 51.81 66.18
C MET A 1 13.34 52.07 65.41
N SER A 2 13.35 51.85 64.09
CA SER A 2 12.28 51.21 63.31
C SER A 2 12.32 51.74 61.88
N SER A 3 13.01 51.00 61.03
CA SER A 3 12.97 51.13 59.58
C SER A 3 11.83 50.24 59.08
N GLY A 4 10.87 50.80 58.33
CA GLY A 4 9.74 50.08 57.71
C GLY A 4 9.65 50.35 56.21
N PRO A 5 9.10 49.41 55.41
CA PRO A 5 9.71 48.97 54.15
C PRO A 5 9.22 49.71 52.90
N ALA A 6 10.06 49.67 51.87
CA ALA A 6 9.75 50.11 50.52
C ALA A 6 8.70 49.19 49.86
N SER A 7 7.61 49.77 49.37
CA SER A 7 6.64 49.07 48.52
C SER A 7 7.23 48.87 47.12
N THR A 8 7.40 47.63 46.70
CA THR A 8 7.84 47.25 45.36
C THR A 8 6.68 47.30 44.37
N SER A 9 6.78 48.16 43.36
CA SER A 9 5.86 48.23 42.23
C SER A 9 6.16 47.11 41.22
N SER A 10 5.22 46.16 41.07
CA SER A 10 5.32 45.04 40.11
C SER A 10 4.05 44.90 39.26
N ALA A 11 3.38 46.02 38.91
CA ALA A 11 2.04 45.97 38.32
C ALA A 11 1.97 46.13 36.79
N SER A 12 3.06 46.40 36.07
CA SER A 12 2.99 46.69 34.62
C SER A 12 3.38 45.52 33.69
N HIS A 13 4.16 44.55 34.15
CA HIS A 13 4.64 43.43 33.32
C HIS A 13 3.58 42.33 33.11
N ARG A 14 2.66 42.16 34.08
CA ARG A 14 1.61 41.13 34.07
C ARG A 14 0.63 41.26 32.90
N ARG A 15 0.28 42.47 32.46
CA ARG A 15 -0.75 42.68 31.40
C ARG A 15 -0.25 42.35 29.99
N LYS A 16 1.06 42.43 29.74
CA LYS A 16 1.63 42.16 28.41
C LYS A 16 1.98 40.69 28.20
N ILE A 17 2.18 39.91 29.26
CA ILE A 17 2.52 38.48 29.17
C ILE A 17 1.27 37.59 28.98
N VAL A 18 0.11 38.02 29.49
CA VAL A 18 -1.15 37.25 29.39
C VAL A 18 -1.48 36.79 27.96
N PRO A 19 -1.44 37.63 26.91
CA PRO A 19 -1.73 37.15 25.55
C PRO A 19 -0.71 36.10 25.06
N TYR A 20 0.57 36.24 25.41
CA TYR A 20 1.60 35.26 25.06
C TYR A 20 1.40 33.93 25.79
N VAL A 21 1.00 33.94 27.07
CA VAL A 21 0.69 32.72 27.82
C VAL A 21 -0.55 32.03 27.27
N VAL A 22 -1.58 32.79 26.90
CA VAL A 22 -2.80 32.22 26.30
C VAL A 22 -2.47 31.56 24.96
N VAL A 23 -1.71 32.23 24.10
CA VAL A 23 -1.30 31.66 22.79
C VAL A 23 -0.42 30.43 22.98
N SER A 24 0.54 30.44 23.91
CA SER A 24 1.40 29.28 24.15
C SER A 24 0.63 28.09 24.73
N VAL A 25 -0.32 28.32 25.64
CA VAL A 25 -1.22 27.26 26.15
C VAL A 25 -2.07 26.70 25.02
N VAL A 26 -2.66 27.53 24.17
CA VAL A 26 -3.45 27.07 23.01
C VAL A 26 -2.59 26.25 22.05
N ALA A 27 -1.36 26.69 21.74
CA ALA A 27 -0.44 25.95 20.88
C ALA A 27 -0.06 24.59 21.47
N VAL A 28 0.20 24.52 22.78
CA VAL A 28 0.48 23.27 23.50
C VAL A 28 -0.73 22.34 23.48
N VAL A 29 -1.95 22.87 23.66
CA VAL A 29 -3.19 22.07 23.60
C VAL A 29 -3.42 21.53 22.19
N ILE A 30 -3.21 22.34 21.14
CA ILE A 30 -3.33 21.88 19.75
C ILE A 30 -2.30 20.80 19.47
N ALA A 31 -1.03 21.02 19.83
CA ALA A 31 0.02 20.03 19.65
C ALA A 31 -0.31 18.72 20.38
N ALA A 32 -0.64 18.78 21.67
CA ALA A 32 -1.02 17.61 22.46
C ALA A 32 -2.22 16.87 21.86
N THR A 33 -3.22 17.61 21.38
CA THR A 33 -4.42 17.02 20.75
C THR A 33 -4.07 16.32 19.44
N SER A 34 -3.25 16.94 18.59
CA SER A 34 -2.75 16.33 17.35
C SER A 34 -1.95 15.05 17.62
N TRP A 35 -1.05 15.06 18.61
CA TRP A 35 -0.31 13.87 19.03
C TRP A 35 -1.24 12.77 19.55
N VAL A 36 -2.23 13.12 20.38
CA VAL A 36 -3.22 12.17 20.91
C VAL A 36 -4.08 11.56 19.80
N LEU A 37 -4.50 12.34 18.80
CA LEU A 37 -5.26 11.82 17.66
C LEU A 37 -4.40 10.92 16.76
N ALA A 38 -3.14 11.29 16.53
CA ALA A 38 -2.20 10.46 15.80
C ALA A 38 -1.97 9.11 16.51
N PHE A 39 -1.73 9.10 17.82
CA PHE A 39 -1.51 7.88 18.61
C PHE A 39 -2.79 7.04 18.85
N ARG A 40 -3.98 7.64 18.76
CA ARG A 40 -5.27 6.92 18.90
C ARG A 40 -5.76 6.28 17.61
N SER A 41 -5.17 6.62 16.47
CA SER A 41 -5.51 6.00 15.19
C SER A 41 -4.95 4.58 15.18
N GLN A 42 -5.78 3.60 15.55
CA GLN A 42 -5.43 2.19 15.40
C GLN A 42 -5.29 1.89 13.90
N PRO A 43 -4.26 1.15 13.45
CA PRO A 43 -4.22 0.69 12.08
C PRO A 43 -5.48 -0.14 11.83
N ALA A 44 -6.27 0.25 10.84
CA ALA A 44 -7.36 -0.60 10.37
C ALA A 44 -6.71 -1.88 9.83
N SER A 45 -6.97 -3.01 10.48
CA SER A 45 -6.53 -4.32 9.99
C SER A 45 -7.41 -4.72 8.83
N TYR A 46 -6.79 -5.16 7.73
CA TYR A 46 -7.48 -5.61 6.53
C TYR A 46 -7.19 -7.10 6.31
N PRO A 47 -8.18 -7.90 5.91
CA PRO A 47 -7.95 -9.28 5.55
C PRO A 47 -7.23 -9.37 4.19
N VAL A 48 -6.53 -10.49 3.96
CA VAL A 48 -6.15 -10.93 2.62
C VAL A 48 -7.40 -11.33 1.81
N PRO A 49 -8.29 -12.23 2.29
CA PRO A 49 -9.46 -12.62 1.50
C PRO A 49 -10.45 -11.47 1.33
N CYS A 50 -10.78 -11.18 0.07
CA CYS A 50 -11.74 -10.17 -0.33
C CYS A 50 -13.01 -10.93 -0.73
N SER A 51 -14.06 -10.90 0.09
CA SER A 51 -15.32 -11.60 -0.21
C SER A 51 -16.01 -11.04 -1.47
N LEU A 52 -15.59 -11.45 -2.67
CA LEU A 52 -16.05 -10.95 -3.96
C LEU A 52 -16.19 -12.11 -4.97
N PRO A 53 -17.30 -12.87 -4.93
CA PRO A 53 -17.51 -14.02 -5.81
C PRO A 53 -17.51 -13.68 -7.31
N ALA A 54 -17.89 -12.45 -7.67
CA ALA A 54 -17.92 -11.99 -9.06
C ALA A 54 -16.52 -11.88 -9.69
N ALA A 55 -15.45 -11.83 -8.88
CA ALA A 55 -14.09 -11.75 -9.38
C ALA A 55 -13.54 -13.08 -9.91
N GLY A 56 -14.12 -14.21 -9.52
CA GLY A 56 -13.63 -15.55 -9.87
C GLY A 56 -13.42 -16.45 -8.66
N THR A 57 -12.55 -17.44 -8.83
CA THR A 57 -12.27 -18.46 -7.81
C THR A 57 -11.01 -18.09 -7.03
N PRO A 58 -11.08 -17.91 -5.70
CA PRO A 58 -9.89 -17.67 -4.90
C PRO A 58 -9.00 -18.91 -4.85
N VAL A 59 -7.69 -18.71 -4.95
CA VAL A 59 -6.68 -19.76 -4.88
C VAL A 59 -5.63 -19.43 -3.82
N SER A 60 -4.97 -20.46 -3.30
CA SER A 60 -3.91 -20.29 -2.31
C SER A 60 -2.61 -19.85 -2.99
N SER A 61 -1.80 -19.05 -2.30
CA SER A 61 -0.43 -18.74 -2.72
C SER A 61 0.45 -19.98 -2.86
N THR A 62 0.05 -21.11 -2.26
CA THR A 62 0.73 -22.39 -2.48
C THR A 62 0.66 -22.88 -3.92
N THR A 63 -0.32 -22.44 -4.71
CA THR A 63 -0.42 -22.73 -6.15
C THR A 63 0.72 -22.10 -6.95
N LEU A 64 1.37 -21.07 -6.41
CA LEU A 64 2.53 -20.42 -7.04
C LEU A 64 3.86 -21.10 -6.68
N ILE A 65 3.86 -22.04 -5.73
CA ILE A 65 5.09 -22.71 -5.28
C ILE A 65 5.61 -23.62 -6.39
N GLY A 66 6.86 -23.41 -6.79
CA GLY A 66 7.51 -24.19 -7.85
C GLY A 66 7.16 -23.74 -9.26
N GLU A 67 6.32 -22.72 -9.41
CA GLU A 67 6.05 -22.08 -10.69
C GLU A 67 7.26 -21.26 -11.16
N HIS A 68 7.51 -21.24 -12.47
CA HIS A 68 8.57 -20.39 -13.01
C HIS A 68 8.10 -18.93 -13.01
N VAL A 69 8.77 -18.08 -12.24
CA VAL A 69 8.48 -16.65 -12.21
C VAL A 69 8.85 -16.04 -13.56
N VAL A 70 7.86 -15.45 -14.23
CA VAL A 70 8.04 -14.82 -15.53
C VAL A 70 8.76 -13.47 -15.35
N PRO A 71 9.70 -13.10 -16.23
CA PRO A 71 10.34 -11.79 -16.18
C PRO A 71 9.31 -10.65 -16.25
N PRO A 72 9.46 -9.57 -15.47
CA PRO A 72 8.59 -8.40 -15.55
C PRO A 72 8.30 -7.92 -16.98
N SER A 73 9.32 -7.92 -17.84
CA SER A 73 9.20 -7.51 -19.25
C SER A 73 8.23 -8.33 -20.09
N ASP A 74 7.84 -9.52 -19.62
CA ASP A 74 6.90 -10.41 -20.29
C ASP A 74 5.52 -10.43 -19.59
N VAL A 75 5.36 -9.72 -18.47
CA VAL A 75 4.11 -9.70 -17.70
C VAL A 75 3.27 -8.49 -18.08
N HIS A 76 2.12 -8.77 -18.70
CA HIS A 76 1.11 -7.76 -19.04
C HIS A 76 0.19 -7.46 -17.84
N VAL A 77 0.00 -6.18 -17.53
CA VAL A 77 -0.71 -5.75 -16.31
C VAL A 77 -1.73 -4.65 -16.57
N ARG A 78 -2.87 -4.76 -15.87
CA ARG A 78 -3.85 -3.67 -15.71
C ARG A 78 -4.00 -3.33 -14.23
N VAL A 79 -3.98 -2.06 -13.87
CA VAL A 79 -4.11 -1.64 -12.47
C VAL A 79 -5.45 -0.97 -12.22
N TYR A 80 -6.22 -1.48 -11.27
CA TYR A 80 -7.54 -0.97 -10.94
C TYR A 80 -7.61 -0.40 -9.53
N ASN A 81 -8.18 0.79 -9.39
CA ASN A 81 -8.66 1.27 -8.11
C ASN A 81 -9.92 0.49 -7.76
N ALA A 82 -9.95 -0.18 -6.61
CA ALA A 82 -11.15 -0.78 -6.05
C ALA A 82 -11.44 -0.26 -4.63
N ASN A 83 -10.84 0.87 -4.25
CA ASN A 83 -10.79 1.40 -2.87
C ASN A 83 -11.19 2.87 -2.73
N GLY A 84 -11.62 3.51 -3.82
CA GLY A 84 -12.08 4.89 -3.86
C GLY A 84 -10.97 5.94 -3.83
N LYS A 85 -9.70 5.53 -3.93
CA LYS A 85 -8.56 6.44 -3.98
C LYS A 85 -8.36 6.96 -5.41
N VAL A 86 -8.48 8.28 -5.59
CA VAL A 86 -8.23 8.92 -6.89
C VAL A 86 -6.73 8.86 -7.20
N GLY A 87 -6.39 8.42 -8.42
CA GLY A 87 -5.02 8.44 -8.95
C GLY A 87 -4.07 7.34 -8.48
N GLN A 88 -4.44 6.53 -7.47
CA GLN A 88 -3.54 5.51 -6.93
C GLN A 88 -3.20 4.42 -7.96
N ALA A 89 -4.18 3.93 -8.71
CA ALA A 89 -3.93 2.98 -9.80
C ALA A 89 -2.95 3.52 -10.86
N THR A 90 -3.05 4.80 -11.22
CA THR A 90 -2.09 5.44 -12.13
C THR A 90 -0.69 5.45 -11.54
N THR A 91 -0.55 5.86 -10.27
CA THR A 91 0.75 5.85 -9.58
C THR A 91 1.37 4.46 -9.54
N VAL A 92 0.58 3.44 -9.15
CA VAL A 92 1.06 2.06 -9.09
C VAL A 92 1.41 1.52 -10.48
N ALA A 93 0.62 1.82 -11.51
CA ALA A 93 0.94 1.43 -12.89
C ALA A 93 2.28 2.02 -13.35
N GLU A 94 2.53 3.30 -13.07
CA GLU A 94 3.81 3.93 -13.39
C GLU A 94 4.99 3.33 -12.62
N GLN A 95 4.79 2.93 -11.36
CA GLN A 95 5.82 2.22 -10.59
C GLN A 95 6.09 0.83 -11.17
N LEU A 96 5.05 0.08 -11.55
CA LEU A 96 5.22 -1.22 -12.21
C LEU A 96 5.96 -1.08 -13.55
N ARG A 97 5.66 -0.04 -14.33
CA ARG A 97 6.39 0.27 -15.57
C ARG A 97 7.87 0.57 -15.33
N GLN A 98 8.23 1.21 -14.20
CA GLN A 98 9.63 1.44 -13.82
C GLN A 98 10.35 0.14 -13.44
N LEU A 99 9.61 -0.90 -13.04
CA LEU A 99 10.10 -2.26 -12.79
C LEU A 99 10.04 -3.14 -14.05
N ASP A 100 9.93 -2.52 -15.23
CA ASP A 100 9.83 -3.15 -16.56
C ASP A 100 8.56 -3.99 -16.81
N PHE A 101 7.52 -3.92 -15.97
CA PHE A 101 6.24 -4.55 -16.30
C PHE A 101 5.58 -3.88 -17.51
N VAL A 102 4.89 -4.68 -18.32
CA VAL A 102 4.20 -4.20 -19.52
C VAL A 102 2.78 -3.79 -19.17
N LEU A 103 2.49 -2.49 -19.22
CA LEU A 103 1.11 -2.02 -19.04
C LEU A 103 0.26 -2.36 -20.27
N ASP A 104 -0.99 -2.72 -20.05
CA ASP A 104 -1.96 -2.92 -21.13
C ASP A 104 -2.10 -1.65 -21.99
N GLU A 105 -2.11 -1.81 -23.30
CA GLU A 105 -2.11 -0.68 -24.23
C GLU A 105 -3.42 0.10 -24.26
N GLN A 106 -4.54 -0.56 -23.97
CA GLN A 106 -5.88 0.01 -24.08
C GLN A 106 -6.36 0.55 -22.73
N VAL A 107 -6.14 -0.23 -21.66
CA VAL A 107 -6.61 0.07 -20.31
C VAL A 107 -5.47 -0.22 -19.31
N PRO A 108 -4.40 0.60 -19.29
CA PRO A 108 -3.27 0.40 -18.39
C PRO A 108 -3.67 0.55 -16.91
N TYR A 109 -4.61 1.44 -16.63
CA TYR A 109 -5.17 1.65 -15.32
C TYR A 109 -6.60 2.22 -15.37
N GLY A 110 -7.36 2.08 -14.28
CA GLY A 110 -8.72 2.63 -14.19
C GLY A 110 -9.42 2.36 -12.87
N ASN A 111 -10.74 2.54 -12.85
CA ASN A 111 -11.59 2.04 -11.77
C ASN A 111 -11.92 0.58 -12.04
N ASP A 112 -11.99 -0.24 -10.98
CA ASP A 112 -12.31 -1.66 -11.10
C ASP A 112 -13.77 -1.84 -11.59
N PRO A 113 -14.00 -2.45 -12.76
CA PRO A 113 -15.35 -2.66 -13.26
C PRO A 113 -16.16 -3.68 -12.43
N ILE A 114 -15.51 -4.52 -11.62
CA ILE A 114 -16.18 -5.54 -10.80
C ILE A 114 -16.61 -4.95 -9.44
N VAL A 115 -15.91 -3.93 -8.93
CA VAL A 115 -16.18 -3.30 -7.63
C VAL A 115 -16.85 -1.94 -7.84
N GLU A 116 -18.13 -1.95 -8.19
CA GLU A 116 -18.87 -0.73 -8.59
C GLU A 116 -18.75 0.44 -7.59
N ASN A 117 -18.78 0.15 -6.29
CA ASN A 117 -18.71 1.16 -5.23
C ASN A 117 -17.28 1.51 -4.79
N GLN A 118 -16.27 0.90 -5.41
CA GLN A 118 -14.87 1.13 -5.10
C GLN A 118 -14.55 0.91 -3.61
N ASP A 119 -15.13 -0.14 -3.02
CA ASP A 119 -15.14 -0.36 -1.58
C ASP A 119 -14.55 -1.70 -1.12
N LEU A 120 -13.68 -2.30 -1.95
CA LEU A 120 -13.03 -3.60 -1.72
C LEU A 120 -12.31 -3.62 -0.35
N GLY A 121 -12.88 -4.39 0.58
CA GLY A 121 -12.57 -4.36 2.01
C GLY A 121 -11.34 -5.15 2.48
N CYS A 122 -10.38 -5.41 1.60
CA CYS A 122 -9.17 -6.20 1.86
C CYS A 122 -7.92 -5.44 1.39
N PHE A 123 -6.75 -6.07 1.38
CA PHE A 123 -5.55 -5.52 0.76
C PHE A 123 -5.71 -5.30 -0.75
N GLY A 124 -6.19 -6.32 -1.48
CA GLY A 124 -6.38 -6.25 -2.92
C GLY A 124 -6.46 -7.64 -3.53
N GLN A 125 -6.62 -7.70 -4.85
CA GLN A 125 -6.68 -8.95 -5.61
C GLN A 125 -5.73 -8.93 -6.80
N LEU A 126 -5.14 -10.08 -7.10
CA LEU A 126 -4.52 -10.37 -8.39
C LEU A 126 -5.45 -11.32 -9.15
N ARG A 127 -6.06 -10.86 -10.24
CA ARG A 127 -6.98 -11.66 -11.06
C ARG A 127 -6.33 -12.04 -12.38
N TYR A 128 -6.30 -13.33 -12.69
CA TYR A 128 -5.55 -13.86 -13.83
C TYR A 128 -6.11 -15.21 -14.29
N GLY A 129 -5.71 -15.65 -15.49
CA GLY A 129 -6.07 -16.95 -16.02
C GLY A 129 -5.22 -18.07 -15.38
N GLU A 130 -5.83 -19.22 -15.10
CA GLU A 130 -5.18 -20.36 -14.42
C GLU A 130 -3.88 -20.83 -15.10
N GLN A 131 -3.75 -20.65 -16.42
CA GLN A 131 -2.56 -21.03 -17.19
C GLN A 131 -1.36 -20.08 -16.98
N PHE A 132 -1.53 -18.96 -16.29
CA PHE A 132 -0.56 -17.89 -16.18
C PHE A 132 -0.07 -17.67 -14.73
N ASN A 133 0.02 -18.73 -13.94
CA ASN A 133 0.54 -18.68 -12.57
C ASN A 133 1.91 -17.98 -12.48
N GLY A 134 2.80 -18.18 -13.45
CA GLY A 134 4.12 -17.54 -13.45
C GLY A 134 4.08 -16.01 -13.58
N HIS A 135 3.05 -15.45 -14.22
CA HIS A 135 2.82 -14.01 -14.32
C HIS A 135 2.30 -13.47 -12.98
N ALA A 136 1.36 -14.20 -12.37
CA ALA A 136 0.85 -13.87 -11.04
C ALA A 136 1.94 -13.97 -9.97
N ALA A 137 2.88 -14.92 -10.08
CA ALA A 137 4.00 -15.07 -9.16
C ALA A 137 4.92 -13.83 -9.13
N ALA A 138 5.22 -13.25 -10.29
CA ALA A 138 6.02 -12.03 -10.37
C ALA A 138 5.36 -10.85 -9.65
N LEU A 139 4.04 -10.68 -9.82
CA LEU A 139 3.28 -9.63 -9.15
C LEU A 139 3.05 -9.92 -7.67
N HIS A 140 2.82 -11.17 -7.28
CA HIS A 140 2.62 -11.54 -5.87
C HIS A 140 3.89 -11.32 -5.04
N ALA A 141 5.08 -11.33 -5.64
CA ALA A 141 6.31 -10.91 -4.98
C ALA A 141 6.29 -9.41 -4.57
N LEU A 142 5.59 -8.57 -5.33
CA LEU A 142 5.38 -7.15 -5.06
C LEU A 142 4.15 -6.88 -4.18
N PHE A 143 3.15 -7.75 -4.27
CA PHE A 143 1.87 -7.64 -3.59
C PHE A 143 1.60 -8.89 -2.70
N PRO A 144 2.42 -9.16 -1.67
CA PRO A 144 2.35 -10.42 -0.92
C PRO A 144 1.06 -10.62 -0.12
N CYS A 145 0.30 -9.54 0.09
CA CYS A 145 -0.96 -9.55 0.83
C CYS A 145 -2.19 -9.57 -0.06
N PHE A 146 -2.04 -9.70 -1.38
CA PHE A 146 -3.17 -9.69 -2.30
C PHE A 146 -3.73 -11.11 -2.43
N GLU A 147 -5.06 -11.21 -2.44
CA GLU A 147 -5.74 -12.48 -2.72
C GLU A 147 -5.56 -12.85 -4.20
N LEU A 148 -5.19 -14.10 -4.45
CA LEU A 148 -5.05 -14.64 -5.79
C LEU A 148 -6.40 -15.15 -6.28
N ILE A 149 -6.80 -14.75 -7.48
CA ILE A 149 -8.08 -15.09 -8.08
C ILE A 149 -7.87 -15.64 -9.49
N HIS A 150 -8.35 -16.86 -9.73
CA HIS A 150 -8.51 -17.39 -11.08
C HIS A 150 -9.88 -17.00 -11.62
N ASP A 151 -9.90 -16.19 -12.67
CA ASP A 151 -11.16 -15.66 -13.25
C ASP A 151 -11.54 -16.31 -14.59
N GLY A 152 -10.74 -17.29 -15.04
CA GLY A 152 -11.00 -18.05 -16.26
C GLY A 152 -10.69 -17.31 -17.56
N ARG A 153 -10.02 -16.14 -17.51
CA ARG A 153 -9.58 -15.46 -18.73
C ARG A 153 -8.57 -16.32 -19.51
N PRO A 154 -8.58 -16.26 -20.86
CA PRO A 154 -7.66 -17.04 -21.70
C PRO A 154 -6.33 -16.32 -21.97
N ASP A 155 -6.23 -15.03 -21.66
CA ASP A 155 -5.04 -14.22 -21.90
C ASP A 155 -4.10 -14.15 -20.69
N ALA A 156 -2.87 -13.72 -20.95
CA ALA A 156 -1.78 -13.64 -19.98
C ALA A 156 -1.82 -12.38 -19.09
N THR A 157 -2.86 -11.54 -19.21
CA THR A 157 -2.93 -10.28 -18.49
C THR A 157 -3.32 -10.52 -17.03
N VAL A 158 -2.60 -9.89 -16.12
CA VAL A 158 -2.94 -9.90 -14.69
C VAL A 158 -3.55 -8.56 -14.29
N ASP A 159 -4.70 -8.61 -13.63
CA ASP A 159 -5.34 -7.43 -13.07
C ASP A 159 -4.91 -7.24 -11.61
N VAL A 160 -4.34 -6.08 -11.30
CA VAL A 160 -3.97 -5.66 -9.95
C VAL A 160 -5.09 -4.75 -9.43
N SER A 161 -6.00 -5.32 -8.62
CA SER A 161 -7.12 -4.59 -8.02
C SER A 161 -6.78 -4.11 -6.61
N LEU A 162 -6.61 -2.80 -6.44
CA LEU A 162 -6.17 -2.17 -5.20
C LEU A 162 -7.32 -2.02 -4.20
N GLY A 163 -7.24 -2.72 -3.06
CA GLY A 163 -8.22 -2.67 -1.97
C GLY A 163 -7.96 -1.56 -0.95
N LYS A 164 -8.86 -1.40 0.03
CA LYS A 164 -8.75 -0.37 1.09
C LYS A 164 -7.54 -0.56 2.01
N GLY A 165 -7.06 -1.79 2.11
CA GLY A 165 -5.85 -2.13 2.85
C GLY A 165 -4.57 -1.66 2.16
N PHE A 166 -4.56 -1.58 0.83
CA PHE A 166 -3.39 -1.13 0.08
C PHE A 166 -3.12 0.37 0.28
N LYS A 167 -1.87 0.70 0.58
CA LYS A 167 -1.41 2.08 0.82
C LYS A 167 -0.51 2.54 -0.32
N ASP A 168 0.53 1.77 -0.58
CA ASP A 168 1.57 2.10 -1.53
C ASP A 168 2.34 0.83 -1.91
N LEU A 169 3.00 0.89 -3.07
CA LEU A 169 3.88 -0.17 -3.51
C LEU A 169 5.25 0.05 -2.87
N GLU A 170 5.54 -0.71 -1.83
CA GLU A 170 6.85 -0.74 -1.18
C GLU A 170 7.74 -1.77 -1.87
N VAL A 171 8.64 -1.29 -2.74
CA VAL A 171 9.63 -2.16 -3.38
C VAL A 171 10.86 -2.21 -2.50
N VAL A 172 11.14 -3.38 -1.93
CA VAL A 172 12.41 -3.62 -1.24
C VAL A 172 13.50 -3.90 -2.28
N SER A 173 14.71 -3.36 -2.07
CA SER A 173 15.81 -3.46 -3.06
C SER A 173 16.11 -4.89 -3.50
N GLN A 174 15.96 -5.87 -2.61
CA GLN A 174 16.14 -7.28 -2.92
C GLN A 174 15.15 -7.80 -3.96
N VAL A 175 13.88 -7.36 -3.90
CA VAL A 175 12.86 -7.72 -4.89
C VAL A 175 13.20 -7.08 -6.23
N GLU A 176 13.55 -5.79 -6.24
CA GLU A 176 13.93 -5.06 -7.45
C GLU A 176 15.14 -5.70 -8.16
N GLU A 177 16.18 -6.06 -7.41
CA GLU A 177 17.37 -6.73 -7.93
C GLU A 177 17.03 -8.09 -8.54
N THR A 178 16.15 -8.86 -7.88
CA THR A 178 15.71 -10.18 -8.33
C THR A 178 14.88 -10.07 -9.61
N LEU A 179 13.93 -9.12 -9.66
CA LEU A 179 13.13 -8.85 -10.86
C LEU A 179 14.01 -8.38 -12.02
N SER A 180 14.99 -7.54 -11.75
CA SER A 180 15.98 -7.10 -12.75
C SER A 180 16.87 -8.25 -13.25
N ALA A 181 17.18 -9.24 -12.40
CA ALA A 181 17.92 -10.43 -12.78
C ALA A 181 17.10 -11.34 -13.70
N LEU A 182 15.80 -11.50 -13.42
CA LEU A 182 14.87 -12.22 -14.30
C LEU A 182 14.81 -11.60 -15.70
N ASN A 183 14.77 -10.27 -15.81
CA ASN A 183 14.82 -9.57 -17.10
C ASN A 183 16.12 -9.84 -17.89
N ARG A 184 17.21 -10.23 -17.22
CA ARG A 184 18.48 -10.63 -17.87
C ARG A 184 18.54 -12.13 -18.22
N GLY A 185 17.49 -12.90 -17.92
CA GLY A 185 17.44 -14.34 -18.12
C GLY A 185 18.20 -15.15 -17.07
N GLU A 186 18.51 -14.55 -15.92
CA GLU A 186 19.10 -15.26 -14.79
C GLU A 186 18.03 -16.07 -14.07
N GLN A 187 18.35 -17.30 -13.64
CA GLN A 187 17.42 -18.07 -12.81
C GLN A 187 17.31 -17.35 -11.47
N ALA A 188 16.13 -16.80 -11.15
CA ALA A 188 15.90 -16.26 -9.82
C ALA A 188 16.19 -17.36 -8.80
N ASP A 189 17.11 -17.08 -7.89
CA ASP A 189 17.31 -17.91 -6.72
C ASP A 189 16.04 -17.80 -5.86
N LEU A 190 15.10 -18.73 -6.11
CA LEU A 190 13.77 -18.77 -5.51
C LEU A 190 13.82 -18.84 -3.97
N GLU A 191 14.98 -19.14 -3.38
CA GLU A 191 15.23 -19.04 -1.94
C GLU A 191 15.11 -17.58 -1.42
N GLY A 192 15.53 -16.58 -2.20
CA GLY A 192 15.42 -15.17 -1.85
C GLY A 192 13.96 -14.69 -1.78
N LEU A 193 13.15 -15.08 -2.77
CA LEU A 193 11.71 -14.77 -2.81
C LEU A 193 10.92 -15.48 -1.71
N SER A 194 11.34 -16.70 -1.35
CA SER A 194 10.77 -17.46 -0.23
C SER A 194 10.98 -16.74 1.10
N SER A 195 12.13 -16.07 1.29
CA SER A 195 12.38 -15.26 2.49
C SER A 195 11.55 -13.97 2.53
N LEU A 196 11.21 -13.39 1.38
CA LEU A 196 10.43 -12.16 1.23
C LEU A 196 8.92 -12.37 1.48
N SER A 197 8.42 -13.56 1.16
CA SER A 197 7.04 -13.98 1.46
C SER A 197 6.73 -14.11 2.96
N SER A 198 7.71 -13.94 3.85
CA SER A 198 7.52 -13.98 5.31
C SER A 198 6.97 -12.67 5.91
N SER A 199 6.67 -11.68 5.07
CA SER A 199 5.99 -10.45 5.46
C SER A 199 4.58 -10.77 5.98
N THR A 200 4.35 -10.53 7.27
CA THR A 200 3.05 -10.80 7.90
C THR A 200 2.06 -9.70 7.51
N CYS A 201 1.07 -10.05 6.69
CA CYS A 201 -0.07 -9.19 6.37
C CYS A 201 -0.90 -8.96 7.63
N SER A 202 -0.88 -7.74 8.18
CA SER A 202 -1.60 -7.38 9.42
C SER A 202 -2.37 -6.08 9.28
#